data_AF-A0A8S3HEC0-F1
#
_entry.id   AF-A0A8S3HEC0-F1
#
_cell.length_a   1.000
_cell.length_b   1.000
_cell.length_c   1.000
_cell.angle_alpha   90.00
_cell.angle_beta   90.00
_cell.angle_gamma   90.00
#
_symmetry.space_group_name_H-M   'P 1'
#
loop_
_entity.id
_entity.type
_entity.pdbx_description
1 polymer ?
#
loop_
_entity_poly.entity_id
_entity_poly.type
_entity_poly.pdbx_seq_one_letter_code
_entity_poly.pdbx_strand_id
1 'polypeptide(L)'
;MFAYDRAGHGFSSHLPKGCEYSMASVIQDLRTVILHLGWDKTKFSMLGHSYGAVFGMVYAACYPEEVECIVAMNTIPSSETSPEDIFKHYRSRIDASLQYLTKPIRTLHHDLSYEA
;
A
#
# COMPACT_ATOMS: atom_id res chain seq x y z
N MET A 1 -10.02 17.56 2.80
CA MET A 1 -10.18 16.21 3.40
C MET A 1 -10.51 15.25 2.26
N PHE A 2 -9.77 14.16 2.13
CA PHE A 2 -9.98 13.14 1.10
C PHE A 2 -10.39 11.84 1.79
N ALA A 3 -11.46 11.22 1.32
CA ALA A 3 -11.93 9.92 1.80
C ALA A 3 -11.59 8.87 0.74
N TYR A 4 -10.87 7.85 1.16
CA TYR A 4 -10.33 6.82 0.30
C TYR A 4 -11.13 5.53 0.46
N ASP A 5 -11.75 5.08 -0.64
CA ASP A 5 -12.34 3.75 -0.75
C ASP A 5 -11.26 2.75 -1.17
N ARG A 6 -10.94 1.79 -0.30
CA ARG A 6 -10.00 0.69 -0.63
C ARG A 6 -10.56 -0.19 -1.74
N ALA A 7 -9.68 -0.90 -2.46
CA ALA A 7 -10.11 -1.93 -3.40
C ALA A 7 -11.20 -2.85 -2.80
N GLY A 8 -12.26 -3.07 -3.58
CA GLY A 8 -13.42 -3.88 -3.20
C GLY A 8 -14.38 -3.26 -2.17
N HIS A 9 -14.27 -1.97 -1.87
CA HIS A 9 -15.17 -1.23 -1.00
C HIS A 9 -15.72 0.00 -1.72
N GLY A 10 -16.94 0.42 -1.35
CA GLY A 10 -17.54 1.65 -1.86
C GLY A 10 -17.60 1.69 -3.38
N PHE A 11 -17.03 2.75 -3.98
CA PHE A 11 -16.96 2.92 -5.42
C PHE A 11 -15.66 2.38 -6.06
N SER A 12 -14.74 1.86 -5.26
CA SER A 12 -13.50 1.28 -5.76
C SER A 12 -13.72 -0.11 -6.34
N SER A 13 -13.03 -0.39 -7.44
CA SER A 13 -13.08 -1.70 -8.10
C SER A 13 -12.58 -2.82 -7.17
N HIS A 14 -13.13 -4.01 -7.33
CA HIS A 14 -12.58 -5.21 -6.67
C HIS A 14 -11.21 -5.57 -7.28
N LEU A 15 -10.35 -6.17 -6.47
CA LEU A 15 -9.13 -6.76 -6.99
C LEU A 15 -9.46 -7.87 -8.02
N PRO A 16 -8.64 -8.02 -9.08
CA PRO A 16 -8.78 -9.13 -10.01
C PRO A 16 -8.69 -10.50 -9.32
N LYS A 17 -9.28 -11.53 -9.93
CA LYS A 17 -9.18 -12.90 -9.42
C LYS A 17 -7.72 -13.34 -9.33
N GLY A 18 -7.36 -13.97 -8.21
CA GLY A 18 -6.00 -14.44 -7.93
C GLY A 18 -5.10 -13.40 -7.27
N CYS A 19 -5.53 -12.14 -7.15
CA CYS A 19 -4.82 -11.14 -6.36
C CYS A 19 -5.06 -11.37 -4.86
N GLU A 20 -4.00 -11.20 -4.07
CA GLU A 20 -4.07 -11.30 -2.62
C GLU A 20 -4.63 -10.00 -2.02
N TYR A 21 -5.57 -10.13 -1.08
CA TYR A 21 -6.07 -9.03 -0.24
C TYR A 21 -5.44 -9.12 1.16
N SER A 22 -4.14 -8.84 1.24
CA SER A 22 -3.34 -8.86 2.47
C SER A 22 -3.09 -7.45 3.01
N MET A 23 -2.59 -7.36 4.25
CA MET A 23 -2.16 -6.09 4.84
C MET A 23 -1.18 -5.36 3.91
N ALA A 24 -0.14 -6.05 3.43
CA ALA A 24 0.82 -5.47 2.49
C ALA A 24 0.16 -4.91 1.22
N SER A 25 -0.78 -5.65 0.62
CA SER A 25 -1.50 -5.18 -0.57
C SER A 25 -2.31 -3.90 -0.31
N VAL A 26 -2.94 -3.78 0.86
CA VAL A 26 -3.74 -2.61 1.25
C VAL A 26 -2.86 -1.38 1.48
N ILE A 27 -1.69 -1.55 2.11
CA ILE A 27 -0.74 -0.44 2.30
C ILE A 27 -0.13 -0.04 0.96
N GLN A 28 0.14 -1.00 0.06
CA GLN A 28 0.60 -0.71 -1.30
C GLN A 28 -0.44 0.08 -2.11
N ASP A 29 -1.71 -0.29 -2.03
CA ASP A 29 -2.83 0.42 -2.67
C ASP A 29 -2.90 1.88 -2.17
N LEU A 30 -2.89 2.06 -0.85
CA LEU A 30 -2.86 3.39 -0.22
C LEU A 30 -1.63 4.22 -0.63
N ARG A 31 -0.43 3.61 -0.65
CA ARG A 31 0.81 4.25 -1.12
C ARG A 31 0.68 4.72 -2.56
N THR A 32 0.09 3.91 -3.42
CA THR A 32 -0.14 4.25 -4.83
C THR A 32 -1.04 5.48 -4.96
N VAL A 33 -2.12 5.56 -4.17
CA VAL A 33 -2.99 6.74 -4.14
C VAL A 33 -2.25 7.99 -3.66
N ILE A 34 -1.47 7.88 -2.59
CA ILE A 34 -0.70 9.01 -2.03
C ILE A 34 0.32 9.54 -3.04
N LEU A 35 1.05 8.65 -3.71
CA LEU A 35 2.00 9.01 -4.78
C LEU A 35 1.28 9.66 -5.96
N HIS A 36 0.12 9.13 -6.36
CA HIS A 36 -0.67 9.70 -7.45
C HIS A 36 -1.16 11.12 -7.14
N LEU A 37 -1.57 11.38 -5.89
CA LEU A 37 -1.97 12.70 -5.42
C LEU A 37 -0.77 13.64 -5.20
N GLY A 38 0.47 13.14 -5.25
CA GLY A 38 1.69 13.89 -4.97
C GLY A 38 1.86 14.29 -3.50
N TRP A 39 1.15 13.61 -2.60
CA TRP A 39 1.17 13.89 -1.16
C TRP A 39 2.42 13.35 -0.46
N ASP A 40 3.20 12.50 -1.12
CA ASP A 40 4.54 12.11 -0.66
C ASP A 40 5.51 13.30 -0.55
N LYS A 41 5.21 14.42 -1.21
CA LYS A 41 6.04 15.62 -1.25
C LYS A 41 5.74 16.61 -0.12
N THR A 42 4.66 16.41 0.63
CA THR A 42 4.20 17.31 1.68
C THR A 42 3.64 16.53 2.85
N LYS A 43 3.89 16.95 4.09
CA LYS A 43 3.30 16.26 5.24
C LYS A 43 1.77 16.34 5.23
N PHE A 44 1.12 15.26 5.67
CA PHE A 44 -0.33 15.21 5.81
C PHE A 44 -0.74 14.47 7.10
N SER A 45 -1.97 14.73 7.56
CA SER A 45 -2.58 14.03 8.69
C SER A 45 -3.52 12.92 8.21
N MET A 46 -3.59 11.83 8.96
CA MET A 46 -4.48 10.71 8.69
C MET A 46 -5.61 10.62 9.72
N LEU A 47 -6.79 10.21 9.28
CA LEU A 47 -7.91 9.84 10.14
C LEU A 47 -8.30 8.40 9.81
N GLY A 48 -8.29 7.53 10.81
CA GLY A 48 -8.66 6.13 10.66
C GLY A 48 -9.73 5.71 11.66
N HIS A 49 -10.70 4.94 11.20
CA HIS A 49 -11.71 4.30 12.05
C HIS A 49 -11.58 2.77 11.94
N SER A 50 -11.63 2.06 13.07
CA SER A 50 -11.52 0.60 13.11
C SER A 50 -10.28 0.13 12.32
N TYR A 51 -10.43 -0.80 11.38
CA TYR A 51 -9.34 -1.25 10.50
C TYR A 51 -8.65 -0.12 9.73
N GLY A 52 -9.36 0.97 9.39
CA GLY A 52 -8.75 2.14 8.78
C GLY A 52 -7.68 2.79 9.66
N ALA A 53 -7.84 2.73 10.99
CA ALA A 53 -6.82 3.19 11.91
C ALA A 53 -5.61 2.25 11.94
N VAL A 54 -5.82 0.93 11.92
CA VAL A 54 -4.71 -0.05 11.83
C VAL A 54 -3.88 0.20 10.57
N PHE A 55 -4.53 0.39 9.42
CA PHE A 55 -3.84 0.64 8.16
C PHE A 55 -3.08 1.97 8.17
N GLY A 56 -3.71 3.03 8.70
CA GLY A 56 -3.04 4.31 8.84
C GLY A 56 -1.84 4.24 9.79
N MET A 57 -1.91 3.49 10.89
CA MET A 57 -0.78 3.31 11.80
C MET A 57 0.37 2.57 11.13
N VAL A 58 0.08 1.49 10.40
CA VAL A 58 1.11 0.76 9.64
C VAL A 58 1.71 1.65 8.54
N TYR A 59 0.90 2.43 7.82
CA TYR A 59 1.39 3.38 6.81
C TYR A 59 2.30 4.44 7.45
N ALA A 60 1.87 5.05 8.55
CA ALA A 60 2.65 6.06 9.27
C ALA A 60 3.97 5.50 9.82
N ALA A 61 3.99 4.23 10.25
CA ALA A 61 5.21 3.55 10.64
C ALA A 61 6.13 3.23 9.44
N CYS A 62 5.57 2.97 8.25
CA CYS A 62 6.36 2.78 7.02
C CYS A 62 6.95 4.09 6.49
N TYR A 63 6.19 5.19 6.54
CA TYR A 63 6.53 6.49 5.94
C TYR A 63 6.39 7.63 6.97
N PRO A 64 7.12 7.59 8.10
CA PRO A 64 6.99 8.57 9.18
C PRO A 64 7.38 10.00 8.76
N GLU A 65 8.15 10.15 7.69
CA GLU A 65 8.51 11.44 7.12
C GLU A 65 7.34 12.16 6.43
N GLU A 66 6.30 11.43 6.05
CA GLU A 66 5.13 11.94 5.30
C GLU A 66 3.92 12.19 6.20
N VAL A 67 3.77 11.42 7.28
CA VAL A 67 2.60 11.51 8.16
C VAL A 67 2.89 12.40 9.35
N GLU A 68 2.21 13.53 9.45
CA GLU A 68 2.34 14.47 10.58
C GLU A 68 1.69 13.91 11.85
N CYS A 69 0.50 13.33 11.73
CA CYS A 69 -0.20 12.66 12.81
C CYS A 69 -1.27 11.70 12.29
N ILE A 70 -1.68 10.76 13.14
CA ILE A 70 -2.86 9.92 12.90
C ILE A 70 -3.84 10.03 14.05
N VAL A 71 -5.10 10.31 13.71
CA VAL A 71 -6.23 10.21 14.63
C VAL A 71 -6.86 8.82 14.46
N ALA A 72 -6.74 7.98 15.47
CA ALA A 72 -7.21 6.60 15.48
C ALA A 72 -8.49 6.46 16.32
N MET A 73 -9.60 6.04 15.70
CA MET A 73 -10.90 5.90 16.36
C MET A 73 -11.34 4.43 16.43
N ASN A 74 -11.76 3.97 17.61
CA ASN A 74 -12.34 2.64 17.83
C ASN A 74 -11.50 1.50 17.23
N THR A 75 -10.20 1.53 17.49
CA THR A 75 -9.26 0.49 17.05
C THR A 75 -8.55 -0.12 18.23
N ILE A 76 -8.05 -1.35 18.04
CA ILE A 76 -7.10 -1.99 18.94
C ILE A 76 -5.74 -1.91 18.24
N PRO A 77 -4.66 -1.50 18.93
CA PRO A 77 -3.32 -1.56 18.36
C PRO A 77 -3.00 -3.00 17.93
N SER A 78 -2.42 -3.19 16.74
CA SER A 78 -1.90 -4.50 16.37
C SER A 78 -0.79 -4.87 17.35
N SER A 79 -0.88 -6.06 17.96
CA SER A 79 0.05 -6.52 18.98
C SER A 79 1.49 -6.59 18.44
N GLU A 80 2.39 -5.89 19.12
CA GLU A 80 3.82 -6.22 19.24
C GLU A 80 4.61 -6.38 17.94
N THR A 81 4.66 -5.34 17.11
CA THR A 81 5.65 -5.28 16.04
C THR A 81 6.44 -3.98 16.19
N SER A 82 7.75 -4.08 16.37
CA SER A 82 8.62 -2.90 16.46
C SER A 82 8.52 -2.08 15.17
N PRO A 83 8.71 -0.75 15.20
CA PRO A 83 8.79 0.06 13.98
C PRO A 83 9.81 -0.49 12.97
N GLU A 84 10.93 -1.05 13.45
CA GLU A 84 11.96 -1.69 12.63
C GLU A 84 11.43 -2.92 11.89
N ASP A 85 10.62 -3.75 12.54
CA ASP A 85 10.00 -4.92 11.93
C ASP A 85 8.93 -4.50 10.92
N ILE A 86 8.17 -3.44 11.19
CA ILE A 86 7.21 -2.87 10.23
C ILE A 86 7.95 -2.38 8.98
N PHE A 87 9.04 -1.64 9.13
CA PHE A 87 9.86 -1.16 8.01
C PHE A 87 10.35 -2.32 7.14
N LYS A 88 10.94 -3.34 7.77
CA LYS A 88 11.45 -4.52 7.07
C LYS A 88 10.33 -5.29 6.37
N HIS A 89 9.20 -5.50 7.05
CA HIS A 89 8.13 -6.36 6.54
C HIS A 89 7.28 -5.68 5.46
N TYR A 90 7.07 -4.37 5.55
CA TYR A 90 6.16 -3.64 4.68
C TYR A 90 6.88 -2.69 3.73
N ARG A 91 7.52 -1.62 4.25
CA ARG A 91 8.07 -0.54 3.41
C ARG A 91 9.02 -1.06 2.34
N SER A 92 9.99 -1.90 2.72
CA SER A 92 10.99 -2.43 1.77
C SER A 92 10.36 -3.19 0.60
N ARG A 93 9.34 -4.01 0.88
CA ARG A 93 8.63 -4.83 -0.11
C ARG A 93 7.71 -3.99 -0.97
N ILE A 94 7.02 -3.01 -0.39
CA ILE A 94 6.10 -2.12 -1.10
C ILE A 94 6.89 -1.24 -2.06
N ASP A 95 7.96 -0.60 -1.60
CA ASP A 95 8.78 0.28 -2.44
C ASP A 95 9.43 -0.52 -3.59
N ALA A 96 9.93 -1.73 -3.30
CA ALA A 96 10.47 -2.61 -4.34
C ALA A 96 9.38 -3.02 -5.35
N SER A 97 8.19 -3.43 -4.89
CA SER A 97 7.05 -3.81 -5.73
C SER A 97 6.65 -2.67 -6.67
N LEU A 98 6.54 -1.45 -6.16
CA LEU A 98 6.20 -0.27 -6.96
C LEU A 98 7.27 0.04 -8.01
N GLN A 99 8.56 -0.13 -7.70
CA GLN A 99 9.64 -0.01 -8.69
C GLN A 99 9.57 -1.09 -9.78
N TYR A 100 9.07 -2.28 -9.49
CA TYR A 100 8.87 -3.32 -10.51
C TYR A 100 7.69 -2.98 -11.44
N LEU A 101 6.61 -2.43 -10.90
CA LEU A 101 5.42 -2.06 -11.68
C LEU A 101 5.67 -0.91 -12.67
N THR A 102 6.71 -0.10 -12.47
CA THR A 102 7.10 0.97 -13.39
C THR A 102 8.07 0.51 -14.49
N LYS A 103 8.59 -0.73 -14.42
CA LYS A 103 9.46 -1.26 -15.47
C LYS A 103 8.61 -1.74 -16.66
N PRO A 104 9.07 -1.51 -17.90
CA PRO A 104 8.42 -2.10 -19.06
C PRO A 104 8.41 -3.62 -18.92
N ILE A 105 7.25 -4.23 -19.17
CA ILE A 105 7.11 -5.69 -19.21
C ILE A 105 8.11 -6.19 -20.24
N ARG A 106 9.07 -7.02 -19.81
CA ARG A 106 9.90 -7.78 -20.76
C ARG A 106 8.97 -8.73 -21.50
N THR A 107 8.62 -8.40 -22.74
CA THR A 107 8.01 -9.36 -23.65
C THR A 107 9.02 -10.49 -23.81
N LEU A 108 8.73 -11.66 -23.23
CA LEU A 108 9.45 -12.87 -23.59
C LEU A 108 9.09 -13.14 -25.05
N HIS A 109 9.97 -12.76 -25.97
CA HIS A 109 9.93 -13.29 -27.33
C HIS A 109 10.22 -14.79 -27.21
N HIS A 110 9.16 -15.58 -27.14
CA HIS A 110 9.26 -17.01 -27.25
C HIS A 110 9.47 -17.30 -28.74
N ASP A 111 10.73 -17.43 -29.16
CA ASP A 111 11.06 -17.97 -30.48
C ASP A 111 10.62 -19.44 -30.48
N LEU A 112 9.38 -19.68 -30.91
CA LEU A 112 8.86 -21.00 -31.20
C LEU A 112 9.33 -21.39 -32.61
N SER A 113 10.59 -21.78 -32.75
CA SER A 113 11.01 -22.58 -33.90
C SER A 113 10.50 -24.01 -33.70
N TYR A 114 9.31 -24.28 -34.23
CA TYR A 114 8.88 -25.65 -34.52
C TYR A 114 9.77 -26.17 -35.66
N GLU A 115 10.71 -27.06 -35.35
CA GLU A 115 11.26 -27.95 -36.36
C GLU A 115 10.20 -29.02 -36.69
N ALA A 116 9.92 -29.15 -37.98
CA ALA A 116 8.98 -30.09 -38.59
C ALA A 116 9.70 -31.36 -39.06
#